data_AF-A0A9J6Q9T5-F1
#
_entry.id   AF-A0A9J6Q9T5-F1
#
_cell.length_a   1.000
_cell.length_b   1.000
_cell.length_c   1.000
_cell.angle_alpha   90.00
_cell.angle_beta   90.00
_cell.angle_gamma   90.00
#
_symmetry.space_group_name_H-M   'P 1'
#
loop_
_entity.id
_entity.type
_entity.pdbx_description
1 polymer ?
#
loop_
_entity_poly.entity_id
_entity_poly.type
_entity_poly.pdbx_seq_one_letter_code
_entity_poly.pdbx_strand_id
1 'polypeptide(L)' 'MKNKQTMSDKVVALHQPQRLIRIDTMLQLLDCSRTTLYRWVKAGMFPQPIMHEGRTLGWPANTYQCWLEQNNK' A
#
# COMPACT_ATOMS: atom_id res chain seq x y z
N MET A 1 36.55 -4.72 3.41
CA MET A 1 36.47 -3.25 3.37
C MET A 1 35.02 -2.83 3.20
N LYS A 2 34.64 -1.71 3.83
CA LYS A 2 33.26 -1.23 4.01
C LYS A 2 32.62 -0.88 2.64
N ASN A 3 31.52 -1.53 2.27
CA ASN A 3 30.71 -1.18 1.10
C ASN A 3 30.19 0.25 1.26
N LYS A 4 30.76 1.18 0.49
CA LYS A 4 30.30 2.56 0.42
C LYS A 4 28.97 2.56 -0.34
N GLN A 5 27.89 2.63 0.41
CA GLN A 5 26.56 2.85 -0.15
C GLN A 5 26.57 4.22 -0.83
N THR A 6 26.59 4.23 -2.16
CA THR A 6 26.64 5.47 -2.94
C THR A 6 25.28 6.18 -2.88
N MET A 7 25.31 7.51 -2.77
CA MET A 7 24.11 8.36 -2.76
C MET A 7 23.28 8.24 -4.05
N SER A 8 23.84 7.63 -5.11
CA SER A 8 23.20 7.43 -6.41
C SER A 8 22.02 6.45 -6.37
N ASP A 9 22.14 5.35 -5.59
CA ASP A 9 21.07 4.35 -5.49
C ASP A 9 19.84 4.91 -4.76
N LYS A 10 20.04 5.83 -3.82
CA LYS A 10 18.95 6.45 -3.04
C LYS A 10 18.17 7.50 -3.85
N VAL A 11 18.81 8.14 -4.84
CA VAL A 11 18.17 9.19 -5.66
C VAL A 11 17.23 8.58 -6.70
N VAL A 12 17.53 7.40 -7.25
CA VAL A 12 16.66 6.72 -8.22
C VAL A 12 15.32 6.29 -7.60
N ALA A 13 15.32 5.91 -6.31
CA ALA A 13 14.11 5.50 -5.60
C ALA A 13 13.05 6.62 -5.43
N LEU A 14 13.47 7.91 -5.51
CA LEU A 14 12.57 9.06 -5.39
C LEU A 14 11.83 9.42 -6.71
N HIS A 15 12.26 8.87 -7.84
CA HIS A 15 11.75 9.25 -9.17
C HIS A 15 10.64 8.34 -9.70
N GLN A 16 10.32 7.24 -9.01
CA GLN A 16 9.23 6.37 -9.42
C GLN A 16 7.95 6.78 -8.69
N PRO A 17 6.90 7.23 -9.39
CA PRO A 17 5.62 7.50 -8.73
C PRO A 17 5.14 6.20 -8.09
N GLN A 18 5.00 6.20 -6.77
CA GLN A 18 4.44 5.05 -6.05
C GLN A 18 3.07 4.74 -6.63
N ARG A 19 2.91 3.55 -7.22
CA ARG A 19 1.63 3.15 -7.80
C ARG A 19 0.61 3.07 -6.68
N LEU A 20 -0.45 3.86 -6.80
CA LEU A 20 -1.55 3.90 -5.86
C LEU A 20 -2.70 3.02 -6.37
N ILE A 21 -3.13 2.06 -5.57
CA ILE A 21 -4.30 1.22 -5.81
C ILE A 21 -5.52 1.97 -5.29
N ARG A 22 -6.41 2.38 -6.21
CA ARG A 22 -7.69 3.01 -5.86
C ARG A 22 -8.63 1.99 -5.22
N ILE A 23 -9.63 2.50 -4.50
CA ILE A 23 -10.59 1.66 -3.78
C ILE A 23 -11.27 0.64 -4.68
N ASP A 24 -11.75 1.02 -5.87
CA ASP A 24 -12.47 0.09 -6.74
C ASP A 24 -11.58 -1.07 -7.22
N THR A 25 -10.31 -0.78 -7.53
CA THR A 25 -9.31 -1.82 -7.83
C THR A 25 -9.01 -2.69 -6.60
N MET A 26 -8.91 -2.10 -5.41
CA MET A 26 -8.66 -2.85 -4.18
C MET A 26 -9.81 -3.83 -3.88
N LEU A 27 -11.05 -3.41 -4.11
CA LEU A 27 -12.23 -4.28 -3.92
C LEU A 27 -12.23 -5.45 -4.89
N GLN A 28 -11.80 -5.24 -6.14
CA GLN A 28 -11.64 -6.32 -7.12
C GLN A 28 -10.51 -7.27 -6.73
N LEU A 29 -9.38 -6.74 -6.23
CA LEU A 29 -8.24 -7.56 -5.81
C LEU A 29 -8.55 -8.44 -4.59
N LEU A 30 -9.31 -7.91 -3.63
CA LEU A 30 -9.68 -8.61 -2.40
C LEU A 30 -10.98 -9.42 -2.51
N ASP A 31 -11.69 -9.32 -3.64
CA ASP A 31 -13.02 -9.88 -3.87
C ASP A 31 -13.98 -9.63 -2.70
N CYS A 32 -14.07 -8.37 -2.27
CA CYS A 32 -14.87 -8.00 -1.10
C CYS A 32 -15.64 -6.70 -1.29
N SER A 33 -16.67 -6.51 -0.48
CA SER A 33 -17.45 -5.27 -0.49
C SER A 33 -16.70 -4.13 0.21
N ARG A 34 -17.03 -2.89 -0.18
CA ARG A 34 -16.47 -1.67 0.43
C ARG A 34 -16.64 -1.64 1.95
N THR A 35 -17.79 -2.09 2.44
CA THR A 35 -18.10 -2.16 3.88
C THR A 35 -17.20 -3.17 4.59
N THR A 36 -16.96 -4.34 3.98
CA THR A 36 -16.04 -5.34 4.53
C THR A 36 -14.62 -4.79 4.61
N LEU A 37 -14.13 -4.16 3.53
CA LEU A 37 -12.81 -3.52 3.51
C LEU A 37 -12.68 -2.48 4.63
N TYR A 38 -13.63 -1.55 4.77
CA TYR A 38 -13.57 -0.56 5.84
C TYR A 38 -13.67 -1.16 7.24
N ARG A 39 -14.42 -2.25 7.42
CA ARG A 39 -14.46 -2.97 8.70
C ARG A 39 -13.08 -3.55 9.03
N TRP A 40 -12.39 -4.16 8.06
CA TRP A 40 -11.04 -4.68 8.27
C TRP A 40 -10.02 -3.57 8.57
N VAL A 41 -10.10 -2.45 7.85
CA VAL A 41 -9.27 -1.27 8.11
C VAL A 41 -9.50 -0.73 9.53
N LYS A 42 -10.76 -0.59 9.96
CA LYS A 42 -11.11 -0.12 11.31
C LYS A 42 -10.68 -1.12 12.39
N ALA A 43 -10.75 -2.41 12.11
CA ALA A 43 -10.32 -3.48 13.00
C ALA A 43 -8.80 -3.68 13.04
N GLY A 44 -8.02 -2.98 12.19
CA GLY A 44 -6.57 -3.15 12.10
C GLY A 44 -6.13 -4.43 11.37
N MET A 45 -7.05 -5.13 10.70
CA MET A 45 -6.76 -6.35 9.94
C MET A 45 -6.23 -6.06 8.53
N PHE A 46 -6.52 -4.86 8.01
CA PHE A 46 -6.04 -4.40 6.71
C PHE A 46 -5.35 -3.03 6.85
N PRO A 47 -4.32 -2.72 6.05
CA PRO A 47 -3.60 -1.46 6.15
C PRO A 47 -4.50 -0.23 5.96
N GLN A 48 -4.14 0.87 6.63
CA GLN A 48 -4.86 2.14 6.47
C GLN A 48 -4.63 2.74 5.07
N PRO A 49 -5.68 3.30 4.44
CA PRO A 49 -5.52 4.03 3.18
C PRO A 49 -4.78 5.35 3.38
N ILE A 50 -4.21 5.85 2.29
CA ILE A 50 -3.85 7.26 2.17
C ILE A 50 -5.15 8.06 2.00
N MET A 51 -5.32 9.07 2.85
CA MET A 51 -6.48 9.97 2.82
C MET A 51 -6.01 11.39 2.51
N HIS A 52 -6.81 12.12 1.74
CA HIS A 52 -6.62 13.54 1.47
C HIS A 52 -7.96 14.25 1.60
N GLU A 53 -8.01 15.27 2.45
CA GLU A 53 -9.23 16.04 2.75
C GLU A 53 -10.44 15.16 3.11
N GLY A 54 -10.21 14.11 3.90
CA GLY A 54 -11.27 13.18 4.32
C GLY A 54 -11.72 12.17 3.25
N ARG A 55 -11.15 12.21 2.04
CA ARG A 55 -11.41 11.21 0.98
C ARG A 55 -10.29 10.18 0.91
N THR A 56 -10.65 8.92 0.74
CA THR A 56 -9.70 7.84 0.45
C THR A 56 -9.10 8.02 -0.93
N LEU A 57 -7.80 8.29 -1.01
CA LEU A 57 -7.05 8.30 -2.27
C LEU A 57 -6.76 6.88 -2.75
N GLY A 58 -6.41 5.98 -1.83
CA GLY A 58 -6.09 4.59 -2.12
C GLY A 58 -4.99 4.04 -1.22
N TRP A 59 -4.36 2.95 -1.64
CA TRP A 59 -3.26 2.30 -0.92
C TRP A 59 -2.03 2.23 -1.81
N PRO A 60 -0.81 2.47 -1.28
CA PRO A 60 0.40 2.17 -2.02
C PRO A 60 0.44 0.70 -2.41
N ALA A 61 0.83 0.38 -3.64
CA ALA A 61 0.93 -1.00 -4.10
C ALA A 61 1.86 -1.85 -3.21
N ASN A 62 2.94 -1.24 -2.71
CA ASN A 62 3.85 -1.89 -1.77
C ASN A 62 3.15 -2.32 -0.47
N THR A 63 2.25 -1.48 0.05
CA THR A 63 1.49 -1.79 1.27
C THR A 63 0.61 -3.03 1.08
N TYR A 64 -0.03 -3.16 -0.08
CA TYR A 64 -0.82 -4.34 -0.43
C TYR A 64 0.06 -5.60 -0.54
N GLN A 65 1.22 -5.49 -1.21
CA GLN A 65 2.17 -6.60 -1.32
C GLN A 65 2.67 -7.08 0.05
N CYS A 66 3.10 -6.16 0.91
CA CYS A 66 3.52 -6.50 2.28
C CYS A 66 2.39 -7.18 3.07
N TRP A 67 1.15 -6.75 2.90
CA TRP A 67 0.01 -7.41 3.56
C TRP A 67 -0.21 -8.83 3.04
N LEU A 68 -0.11 -9.06 1.72
CA LEU A 68 -0.20 -10.42 1.15
C LEU A 68 0.89 -11.34 1.72
N GLU A 69 2.13 -10.86 1.80
CA GLU A 69 3.24 -11.63 2.36
C GLU A 69 3.04 -12.01 3.83
N GLN A 70 2.36 -11.16 4.60
CA GLN A 70 2.03 -11.44 6.01
C GLN A 70 0.91 -12.47 6.17
N ASN A 71 -0.04 -12.52 5.24
CA ASN A 71 -1.23 -13.39 5.31
C ASN A 71 -1.08 -14.71 4.54
N ASN A 72 -0.06 -14.84 3.68
CA ASN A 72 0.23 -16.05 2.90
C ASN A 72 1.25 -16.99 3.59
N LYS A 73 1.31 -16.97 4.93
CA LYS A 73 2.10 -17.90 5.74
C LYS A 73 1.22 -18.98 6.32
#